data_AF-A0A7S0HY10-F1
#
_entry.id   AF-A0A7S0HY10-F1
#
_cell.length_a   1.000
_cell.length_b   1.000
_cell.length_c   1.000
_cell.angle_alpha   90.00
_cell.angle_beta   90.00
_cell.angle_gamma   90.00
#
_symmetry.space_group_name_H-M   'P 1'
#
loop_
_entity.id
_entity.type
_entity.pdbx_description
1 polymer ?
#
loop_
_entity_poly.entity_id
_entity_poly.type
_entity_poly.pdbx_seq_one_letter_code
_entity_poly.pdbx_strand_id
1 'polypeptide(L)'
;RGAPRRCMLSALSSPLALLLPVSRCPRIQMAASGPQADAQRWIEEHHGAVSKSQGMGGSGWASFCRVSTAEREFFVKTSNKNCEQMFYGEAVGLRAMHATNTIRIPEVLKFGDSESGDGSYIIMDFLTLGGRADQRVFGRRMAEMHLATPAAAEAR
;
A
#
# COMPACT_ATOMS: atom_id res chain seq x y z
N ARG A 1 -0.07 -77.74 38.55
CA ARG A 1 0.22 -79.03 37.89
C ARG A 1 -0.09 -78.88 36.41
N GLY A 2 0.84 -79.24 35.53
CA GLY A 2 0.56 -79.45 34.10
C GLY A 2 1.05 -78.37 33.12
N ALA A 3 2.36 -78.36 32.83
CA ALA A 3 2.84 -78.19 31.44
C ALA A 3 2.73 -79.57 30.73
N PRO A 4 3.17 -79.81 29.46
CA PRO A 4 3.76 -78.94 28.41
C PRO A 4 3.04 -79.19 27.03
N ARG A 5 3.37 -78.67 25.83
CA ARG A 5 4.60 -78.80 25.03
C ARG A 5 4.53 -77.92 23.76
N ARG A 6 5.66 -77.27 23.46
CA ARG A 6 6.36 -77.06 22.16
C ARG A 6 5.60 -77.21 20.83
N CYS A 7 5.77 -76.21 19.97
CA CYS A 7 6.19 -76.41 18.58
C CYS A 7 6.99 -75.20 18.06
N MET A 8 8.17 -75.49 17.46
CA MET A 8 8.95 -74.57 16.63
C MET A 8 8.19 -74.29 15.32
N LEU A 9 8.33 -73.11 14.71
CA LEU A 9 8.90 -72.93 13.36
C LEU A 9 8.92 -71.45 12.93
N SER A 10 9.99 -71.13 12.21
CA SER A 10 10.31 -69.98 11.35
C SER A 10 9.17 -69.16 10.73
N ALA A 11 9.38 -67.85 10.59
CA ALA A 11 9.35 -67.16 9.28
C ALA A 11 9.79 -65.69 9.40
N LEU A 12 10.62 -65.27 8.45
CA LEU A 12 10.97 -63.88 8.18
C LEU A 12 9.75 -63.10 7.69
N SER A 13 9.71 -61.78 7.92
CA SER A 13 9.50 -60.77 6.86
C SER A 13 9.38 -59.36 7.45
N SER A 14 10.17 -58.43 6.90
CA SER A 14 10.13 -56.99 7.16
C SER A 14 8.76 -56.35 6.91
N PRO A 15 8.35 -55.33 7.68
CA PRO A 15 7.36 -54.38 7.22
C PRO A 15 8.04 -53.27 6.39
N LEU A 16 7.75 -53.28 5.09
CA LEU A 16 7.97 -52.18 4.18
C LEU A 16 7.19 -50.95 4.69
N ALA A 17 7.91 -49.91 5.13
CA ALA A 17 7.30 -48.63 5.50
C ALA A 17 6.76 -47.93 4.25
N LEU A 18 5.44 -47.92 4.09
CA LEU A 18 4.75 -47.09 3.11
C LEU A 18 4.93 -45.61 3.47
N LEU A 19 5.83 -44.94 2.75
CA LEU A 19 5.92 -43.48 2.69
C LEU A 19 4.71 -42.93 1.93
N LEU A 20 3.66 -42.54 2.67
CA LEU A 20 2.60 -41.70 2.13
C LEU A 20 3.16 -40.28 1.90
N PRO A 21 2.91 -39.65 0.74
CA PRO A 21 3.31 -38.26 0.52
C PRO A 21 2.49 -37.36 1.44
N VAL A 22 3.18 -36.60 2.29
CA VAL A 22 2.60 -35.50 3.07
C VAL A 22 2.02 -34.49 2.08
N SER A 23 0.68 -34.47 1.98
CA SER A 23 -0.03 -33.46 1.22
C SER A 23 0.30 -32.09 1.81
N ARG A 24 0.95 -31.25 1.01
CA ARG A 24 1.18 -29.85 1.36
C ARG A 24 -0.18 -29.16 1.38
N CYS A 25 -0.72 -28.92 2.58
CA CYS A 25 -1.82 -27.98 2.74
C CYS A 25 -1.40 -26.64 2.10
N PRO A 26 -2.25 -26.02 1.27
CA PRO A 26 -1.97 -24.67 0.79
C PRO A 26 -1.86 -23.79 2.02
N ARG A 27 -0.70 -23.15 2.18
CA ARG A 27 -0.51 -22.07 3.15
C ARG A 27 -1.58 -21.04 2.82
N ILE A 28 -2.59 -20.90 3.68
CA ILE A 28 -3.54 -19.78 3.63
C ILE A 28 -2.68 -18.54 3.79
N GLN A 29 -2.37 -17.86 2.68
CA GLN A 29 -1.83 -16.51 2.74
C GLN A 29 -2.95 -15.66 3.31
N MET A 30 -2.78 -15.19 4.55
CA MET A 30 -3.58 -14.09 5.05
C MET A 30 -3.45 -12.97 4.01
N ALA A 31 -4.59 -12.52 3.46
CA ALA A 31 -4.58 -11.35 2.59
C ALA A 31 -3.88 -10.21 3.34
N ALA A 32 -2.94 -9.54 2.69
CA ALA A 32 -2.34 -8.35 3.27
C ALA A 32 -3.48 -7.40 3.65
N SER A 33 -3.55 -7.02 4.93
CA SER A 33 -4.55 -6.11 5.47
C SER A 33 -3.87 -4.83 5.94
N GLY A 34 -4.64 -3.75 6.01
CA GLY A 34 -4.15 -2.45 6.46
C GLY A 34 -4.09 -1.39 5.35
N PRO A 35 -3.74 -0.15 5.72
CA PRO A 35 -3.91 1.01 4.85
C PRO A 35 -3.10 0.91 3.55
N GLN A 36 -1.95 0.23 3.58
CA GLN A 36 -1.12 0.00 2.40
C GLN A 36 -1.76 -0.98 1.41
N ALA A 37 -2.37 -2.05 1.92
CA ALA A 37 -3.03 -3.04 1.09
C ALA A 37 -4.33 -2.48 0.50
N ASP A 38 -5.08 -1.71 1.28
CA ASP A 38 -6.30 -1.06 0.82
C ASP A 38 -6.02 0.00 -0.24
N ALA A 39 -4.95 0.80 -0.07
CA ALA A 39 -4.51 1.74 -1.09
C ALA A 39 -4.10 1.03 -2.39
N GLN A 40 -3.37 -0.08 -2.30
CA GLN A 40 -2.98 -0.86 -3.48
C GLN A 40 -4.19 -1.47 -4.18
N ARG A 41 -5.14 -2.03 -3.41
CA ARG A 41 -6.39 -2.59 -3.94
C ARG A 41 -7.19 -1.54 -4.69
N TRP A 42 -7.36 -0.36 -4.11
CA TRP A 42 -8.05 0.75 -4.76
C TRP A 42 -7.36 1.15 -6.08
N ILE A 43 -6.02 1.19 -6.11
CA ILE A 43 -5.25 1.45 -7.34
C ILE A 43 -5.50 0.36 -8.38
N GLU A 44 -5.47 -0.90 -7.99
CA GLU A 44 -5.72 -2.03 -8.90
C GLU A 44 -7.13 -1.98 -9.51
N GLU A 45 -8.12 -1.65 -8.70
CA GLU A 45 -9.52 -1.52 -9.10
C GLU A 45 -9.76 -0.37 -10.10
N HIS A 46 -9.05 0.75 -9.96
CA HIS A 46 -9.33 1.98 -10.73
C HIS A 46 -8.31 2.29 -11.82
N HIS A 47 -7.09 1.77 -11.71
CA HIS A 47 -5.95 2.12 -12.57
C HIS A 47 -5.16 0.91 -13.08
N GLY A 48 -5.70 -0.30 -12.89
CA GLY A 48 -5.13 -1.55 -13.41
C GLY A 48 -4.05 -2.15 -12.50
N ALA A 49 -3.60 -3.35 -12.88
CA ALA A 49 -2.73 -4.17 -12.05
C ALA A 49 -1.44 -3.45 -11.63
N VAL A 50 -1.13 -3.54 -10.35
CA VAL A 50 0.10 -2.98 -9.79
C VAL A 50 1.28 -3.86 -10.19
N SER A 51 2.23 -3.25 -10.89
CA SER A 51 3.45 -3.92 -11.37
C SER A 51 4.58 -3.85 -10.34
N LYS A 52 4.59 -2.81 -9.49
CA LYS A 52 5.62 -2.60 -8.48
C LYS A 52 5.10 -1.77 -7.31
N SER A 53 5.52 -2.12 -6.10
CA SER A 53 5.39 -1.29 -4.91
C SER A 53 6.76 -1.12 -4.25
N GLN A 54 7.16 0.12 -4.01
CA GLN A 54 8.50 0.46 -3.49
C GLN A 54 8.38 1.48 -2.35
N GLY A 55 8.85 1.11 -1.16
CA GLY A 55 8.99 2.03 -0.05
C GLY A 55 9.98 3.16 -0.37
N MET A 56 9.61 4.39 -0.07
CA MET A 56 10.42 5.60 -0.29
C MET A 56 10.90 6.25 1.00
N GLY A 57 10.46 5.75 2.15
CA GLY A 57 10.80 6.25 3.47
C GLY A 57 9.55 6.47 4.31
N GLY A 58 9.68 7.32 5.32
CA GLY A 58 8.58 7.69 6.20
C GLY A 58 8.98 8.82 7.13
N SER A 59 8.05 9.21 7.97
CA SER A 59 8.22 10.10 9.11
C SER A 59 7.74 9.37 10.38
N GLY A 60 7.81 10.03 11.54
CA GLY A 60 7.18 9.51 12.76
C GLY A 60 5.66 9.39 12.68
N TRP A 61 5.03 9.90 11.60
CA TRP A 61 3.59 9.95 11.42
C TRP A 61 3.07 9.12 10.25
N ALA A 62 3.84 8.99 9.16
CA ALA A 62 3.39 8.30 7.96
C ALA A 62 4.53 7.57 7.24
N SER A 63 4.23 6.46 6.59
CA SER A 63 5.11 5.78 5.65
C SER A 63 4.78 6.22 4.22
N PHE A 64 5.78 6.22 3.35
CA PHE A 64 5.66 6.66 1.96
C PHE A 64 6.05 5.53 1.02
N CYS A 65 5.25 5.29 -0.01
CA CYS A 65 5.61 4.38 -1.07
C CYS A 65 5.24 4.92 -2.45
N ARG A 66 5.97 4.43 -3.45
CA ARG A 66 5.64 4.54 -4.86
C ARG A 66 4.97 3.25 -5.29
N VAL A 67 3.79 3.36 -5.86
CA VAL A 67 3.06 2.25 -6.47
C VAL A 67 3.02 2.51 -7.96
N SER A 68 3.45 1.55 -8.77
CA SER A 68 3.51 1.66 -10.24
C SER A 68 2.49 0.70 -10.85
N THR A 69 1.75 1.20 -11.84
CA THR A 69 0.89 0.40 -12.74
C THR A 69 1.51 0.40 -14.14
N ALA A 70 0.80 -0.16 -15.14
CA ALA A 70 1.24 -0.08 -16.52
C ALA A 70 1.19 1.35 -17.10
N GLU A 71 0.23 2.17 -16.64
CA GLU A 71 -0.05 3.48 -17.24
C GLU A 71 0.56 4.64 -16.46
N ARG A 72 0.52 4.56 -15.14
CA ARG A 72 0.88 5.68 -14.26
C ARG A 72 1.41 5.22 -12.91
N GLU A 73 1.94 6.18 -12.18
CA GLU A 73 2.57 5.96 -10.88
C GLU A 73 1.90 6.83 -9.82
N PHE A 74 1.86 6.28 -8.61
CA PHE A 74 1.16 6.83 -7.47
C PHE A 74 2.13 7.02 -6.33
N PHE A 75 2.00 8.16 -5.66
CA PHE A 75 2.59 8.39 -4.36
C PHE A 75 1.53 8.10 -3.31
N VAL A 76 1.81 7.14 -2.43
CA VAL A 76 0.88 6.72 -1.38
C VAL A 76 1.52 7.00 -0.04
N LYS A 77 0.78 7.70 0.83
CA LYS A 77 1.12 7.84 2.24
C LYS A 77 0.19 7.00 3.08
N THR A 78 0.73 6.32 4.08
CA THR A 78 -0.03 5.46 5.00
C THR A 78 0.34 5.78 6.44
N SER A 79 -0.63 5.67 7.35
CA SER A 79 -0.44 5.77 8.80
C SER A 79 -1.09 4.57 9.46
N ASN A 80 -0.49 3.98 10.48
CA ASN A 80 -1.10 2.92 11.29
C ASN A 80 -2.04 3.46 12.38
N LYS A 81 -2.17 4.78 12.48
CA LYS A 81 -3.13 5.47 13.35
C LYS A 81 -4.28 5.99 12.49
N ASN A 82 -5.49 5.97 13.04
CA ASN A 82 -6.67 6.59 12.42
C ASN A 82 -6.44 8.10 12.38
N CYS A 83 -6.03 8.58 11.21
CA CYS A 83 -5.60 9.93 10.92
C CYS A 83 -6.26 10.44 9.63
N GLU A 84 -7.48 9.98 9.32
CA GLU A 84 -8.23 10.44 8.16
C GLU A 84 -8.31 11.97 8.13
N GLN A 85 -8.59 12.62 9.26
CA GLN A 85 -8.65 14.09 9.33
C GLN A 85 -7.34 14.77 8.90
N MET A 86 -6.19 14.16 9.19
CA MET A 86 -4.88 14.68 8.76
C MET A 86 -4.73 14.57 7.25
N PHE A 87 -5.08 13.42 6.66
CA PHE A 87 -5.05 13.24 5.21
C PHE A 87 -6.14 14.02 4.47
N TYR A 88 -7.28 14.26 5.11
CA TYR A 88 -8.32 15.18 4.64
C TYR A 88 -7.75 16.60 4.53
N GLY A 89 -7.09 17.10 5.59
CA GLY A 89 -6.45 18.41 5.56
C GLY A 89 -5.40 18.52 4.45
N GLU A 90 -4.57 17.51 4.28
CA GLU A 90 -3.61 17.44 3.17
C GLU A 90 -4.32 17.44 1.81
N ALA A 91 -5.36 16.64 1.63
CA ALA A 91 -6.13 16.55 0.40
C ALA A 91 -6.78 17.88 0.02
N VAL A 92 -7.37 18.57 0.99
CA VAL A 92 -7.98 19.89 0.80
C VAL A 92 -6.92 20.91 0.38
N GLY A 93 -5.77 20.95 1.06
CA GLY A 93 -4.67 21.87 0.72
C GLY A 93 -4.12 21.63 -0.69
N LEU A 94 -3.86 20.37 -1.04
CA LEU A 94 -3.39 20.00 -2.37
C LEU A 94 -4.42 20.36 -3.45
N ARG A 95 -5.70 20.05 -3.25
CA ARG A 95 -6.77 20.41 -4.19
C ARG A 95 -6.90 21.92 -4.37
N ALA A 96 -6.81 22.68 -3.28
CA ALA A 96 -6.87 24.14 -3.33
C ALA A 96 -5.71 24.73 -4.16
N MET A 97 -4.48 24.27 -3.93
CA MET A 97 -3.32 24.72 -4.72
C MET A 97 -3.42 24.26 -6.18
N HIS A 98 -3.82 23.01 -6.43
CA HIS A 98 -4.00 22.45 -7.77
C HIS A 98 -5.01 23.25 -8.59
N ALA A 99 -6.13 23.67 -7.97
CA ALA A 99 -7.17 24.47 -8.62
C ALA A 99 -6.68 25.84 -9.14
N THR A 100 -5.59 26.38 -8.59
CA THR A 100 -5.02 27.66 -9.09
C THR A 100 -4.36 27.51 -10.46
N ASN A 101 -3.95 26.29 -10.84
CA ASN A 101 -3.23 26.01 -12.08
C ASN A 101 -1.95 26.87 -12.29
N THR A 102 -1.22 27.14 -11.21
CA THR A 102 -0.03 28.02 -11.21
C THR A 102 1.28 27.25 -11.09
N ILE A 103 1.39 26.40 -10.07
CA ILE A 103 2.54 25.52 -9.83
C ILE A 103 2.09 24.06 -10.03
N ARG A 104 3.02 23.18 -10.40
CA ARG A 104 2.74 21.75 -10.51
C ARG A 104 2.49 21.15 -9.12
N ILE A 105 1.27 20.71 -8.88
CA ILE A 105 0.80 20.06 -7.64
C ILE A 105 0.32 18.64 -8.02
N PRO A 106 0.56 17.60 -7.21
CA PRO A 106 0.02 16.27 -7.48
C PRO A 106 -1.50 16.26 -7.32
N GLU A 107 -2.20 15.58 -8.23
CA GLU A 107 -3.65 15.38 -8.09
C GLU A 107 -3.94 14.37 -6.96
N VAL A 108 -4.90 14.69 -6.10
CA VAL A 108 -5.35 13.79 -5.01
C VAL A 108 -6.52 12.97 -5.47
N LEU A 109 -6.30 11.66 -5.56
CA LEU A 109 -7.27 10.70 -6.10
C LEU A 109 -8.20 10.18 -5.01
N LYS A 110 -7.61 9.73 -3.90
CA LYS A 110 -8.34 9.05 -2.83
C LYS A 110 -7.63 9.25 -1.49
N PHE A 111 -8.41 9.34 -0.42
CA PHE A 111 -7.95 9.18 0.96
C PHE A 111 -9.08 8.52 1.77
N GLY A 112 -8.74 8.04 2.95
CA GLY A 112 -9.69 7.49 3.91
C GLY A 112 -9.04 6.62 4.97
N ASP A 113 -9.85 6.11 5.87
CA ASP A 113 -9.46 5.07 6.82
C ASP A 113 -9.34 3.69 6.14
N SER A 114 -8.51 2.85 6.74
CA SER A 114 -8.31 1.45 6.37
C SER A 114 -9.56 0.63 6.69
N GLU A 115 -9.94 -0.29 5.79
CA GLU A 115 -11.04 -1.24 6.01
C GLU A 115 -10.75 -2.19 7.17
N SER A 116 -9.47 -2.37 7.51
CA SER A 116 -9.05 -3.16 8.68
C SER A 116 -9.41 -2.51 10.03
N GLY A 117 -9.92 -1.28 10.04
CA GLY A 117 -10.31 -0.54 11.26
C GLY A 117 -9.17 0.25 11.93
N ASP A 118 -7.93 0.01 11.50
CA ASP A 118 -6.73 0.68 11.99
C ASP A 118 -5.91 1.26 10.83
N GLY A 119 -5.61 2.55 10.93
CA GLY A 119 -4.80 3.29 9.98
C GLY A 119 -5.61 4.04 8.93
N SER A 120 -4.90 4.88 8.19
CA SER A 120 -5.47 5.70 7.11
C SER A 120 -4.45 5.84 5.98
N TYR A 121 -4.93 6.26 4.82
CA TYR A 121 -4.08 6.47 3.65
C TYR A 121 -4.53 7.66 2.79
N ILE A 122 -3.62 8.13 1.94
CA ILE A 122 -3.87 9.05 0.83
C ILE A 122 -3.09 8.60 -0.40
N ILE A 123 -3.74 8.68 -1.56
CA ILE A 123 -3.26 8.30 -2.88
C ILE A 123 -3.28 9.55 -3.75
N MET A 124 -2.13 9.87 -4.33
CA MET A 124 -1.96 11.01 -5.22
C MET A 124 -0.99 10.68 -6.36
N ASP A 125 -0.89 11.57 -7.33
CA ASP A 125 0.07 11.44 -8.42
C ASP A 125 1.50 11.33 -7.92
N PHE A 126 2.28 10.42 -8.52
CA PHE A 126 3.72 10.42 -8.36
C PHE A 126 4.37 11.47 -9.27
N LEU A 127 4.96 12.50 -8.69
CA LEU A 127 5.74 13.47 -9.44
C LEU A 127 7.18 12.98 -9.60
N THR A 128 7.63 12.80 -10.84
CA THR A 128 9.05 12.61 -11.13
C THR A 128 9.79 13.92 -10.90
N LEU A 129 10.41 14.03 -9.72
CA LEU A 129 11.26 15.17 -9.38
C LEU A 129 12.65 14.96 -9.98
N GLY A 130 13.19 15.99 -10.63
CA GLY A 130 14.50 15.95 -11.25
C GLY A 130 14.83 17.23 -12.01
N GLY A 131 16.06 17.32 -12.49
CA GLY A 131 16.55 18.49 -13.23
C GLY A 131 16.99 19.66 -12.35
N ARG A 132 17.41 20.75 -12.99
CA ARG A 132 17.77 22.00 -12.31
C ARG A 132 16.53 22.87 -12.15
N ALA A 133 16.22 23.26 -10.91
CA ALA A 133 15.13 24.18 -10.64
C ALA A 133 15.48 25.62 -11.07
N ASP A 134 14.64 26.23 -11.90
CA ASP A 134 14.70 27.67 -12.17
C ASP A 134 13.95 28.42 -11.06
N GLN A 135 14.71 29.01 -10.15
CA GLN A 135 14.19 29.75 -9.00
C GLN A 135 13.37 30.98 -9.40
N ARG A 136 13.67 31.62 -10.55
CA ARG A 136 12.90 32.78 -11.03
C ARG A 136 11.53 32.35 -11.52
N VAL A 137 11.47 31.23 -12.26
CA VAL A 137 10.19 30.65 -12.71
C VAL A 137 9.38 30.19 -11.52
N PHE A 138 9.99 29.45 -10.58
CA PHE A 138 9.32 29.01 -9.36
C PHE A 138 8.74 30.20 -8.56
N GLY A 139 9.54 31.25 -8.32
CA GLY A 139 9.11 32.45 -7.62
C GLY A 139 7.93 33.15 -8.29
N ARG A 140 7.93 33.26 -9.63
CA ARG A 140 6.77 33.81 -10.37
C ARG A 140 5.52 32.95 -10.23
N ARG A 141 5.62 31.63 -10.40
CA ARG A 141 4.47 30.72 -10.25
C ARG A 141 3.90 30.72 -8.84
N MET A 142 4.76 30.80 -7.82
CA MET A 142 4.34 30.97 -6.43
C MET A 142 3.60 32.31 -6.21
N ALA A 143 4.09 33.40 -6.79
CA ALA A 143 3.40 34.70 -6.71
C ALA A 143 2.05 34.68 -7.43
N GLU A 144 1.96 34.03 -8.60
CA GLU A 144 0.70 33.80 -9.30
C GLU A 144 -0.29 33.01 -8.42
N MET A 145 0.18 31.99 -7.69
CA MET A 145 -0.66 31.21 -6.76
C MET A 145 -1.22 32.09 -5.64
N HIS A 146 -0.40 32.98 -5.06
CA HIS A 146 -0.85 33.90 -4.01
C HIS A 146 -1.88 34.93 -4.49
N LEU A 147 -1.83 35.29 -5.78
CA LEU A 147 -2.79 36.22 -6.39
C LEU A 147 -4.06 35.53 -6.89
N ALA A 148 -4.05 34.20 -7.00
CA ALA A 148 -5.19 33.44 -7.48
C ALA A 148 -6.37 33.55 -6.50
N THR A 149 -7.59 33.60 -7.03
CA THR A 149 -8.79 33.56 -6.20
C THR A 149 -8.88 32.19 -5.51
N PRO A 150 -8.98 32.13 -4.18
CA PRO A 150 -9.11 30.88 -3.46
C PRO A 150 -10.34 30.09 -3.89
N ALA A 151 -10.14 28.80 -4.13
CA ALA A 151 -11.20 27.87 -4.50
C ALA A 151 -12.16 27.57 -3.34
N ALA A 152 -11.65 27.56 -2.10
CA ALA A 152 -12.44 27.39 -0.89
C ALA A 152 -12.92 28.74 -0.36
N ALA A 153 -14.17 28.82 0.09
CA ALA A 153 -14.77 30.05 0.61
C ALA A 153 -14.09 30.49 1.91
N GLU A 154 -13.65 29.54 2.72
CA GLU A 154 -12.97 29.73 4.00
C GLU A 154 -11.55 30.29 3.84
N ALA A 155 -11.01 30.28 2.62
CA ALA A 155 -9.69 30.79 2.29
C ALA A 155 -9.71 32.17 1.61
N ARG A 156 -10.90 32.76 1.39
CA ARG A 156 -11.09 34.09 0.80
C ARG A 156 -10.98 35.22 1.82
#